data_AF-A0A8R1HV53-F1
#
_entry.id   AF-A0A8R1HV53-F1
#
_cell.length_a   1.000
_cell.length_b   1.000
_cell.length_c   1.000
_cell.angle_alpha   90.00
_cell.angle_beta   90.00
_cell.angle_gamma   90.00
#
_symmetry.space_group_name_H-M   'P 1'
#
loop_
_entity.id
_entity.type
_entity.pdbx_description
1 polymer ?
#
loop_
_entity_poly.entity_id
_entity_poly.type
_entity_poly.pdbx_seq_one_letter_code
_entity_poly.pdbx_strand_id
1 'polypeptide(L)'
;MAPAVPAASAAARASASGRERNFKDKDKPDSVRNSNIVAAKAVADAVRTSLGPRGMDKMIQSGNGDVTITNDGATILNQMSVIHPTAKMLVELSKAQDIEAGDGTTTVVVMAGALLDAAQNLLSKGIHPTTISESFQSAAAEAEKILEGMSSPVDLSNDALLNKMATTSLNSKVVSQHSWLLAPMAVNAVKKIINSDSDSNVNLKMIKIIKKMGDTVEESEMIEGALIDQKTMGRGAPTRIEKAKIGLIQFQISPPKTDVSLFW
;
A
#
# COMPACT_ATOMS: atom_id res chain seq x y z
N MET A 1 -28.67 39.16 -60.44
CA MET A 1 -29.34 38.59 -59.26
C MET A 1 -28.88 37.13 -59.15
N ALA A 2 -28.10 36.78 -58.13
CA ALA A 2 -27.46 35.46 -57.99
C ALA A 2 -28.44 34.35 -57.58
N PRO A 3 -28.17 33.11 -57.99
CA PRO A 3 -27.94 32.01 -57.02
C PRO A 3 -26.88 31.01 -57.55
N ALA A 4 -26.29 30.05 -56.84
CA ALA A 4 -26.09 29.67 -55.45
C ALA A 4 -24.91 28.67 -55.48
N VAL A 5 -24.10 28.62 -54.42
CA VAL A 5 -22.94 27.72 -54.27
C VAL A 5 -23.38 26.25 -54.11
N PRO A 6 -22.72 25.25 -54.73
CA PRO A 6 -22.99 23.85 -54.41
C PRO A 6 -22.22 23.43 -53.15
N ALA A 7 -22.96 23.09 -52.08
CA ALA A 7 -22.43 22.43 -50.90
C ALA A 7 -22.39 20.91 -51.12
N ALA A 8 -21.25 20.38 -51.57
CA ALA A 8 -21.00 18.94 -51.61
C ALA A 8 -20.07 18.53 -50.45
N SER A 9 -20.65 18.06 -49.34
CA SER A 9 -19.95 17.21 -48.36
C SER A 9 -20.90 16.39 -47.48
N ALA A 10 -21.89 15.72 -48.10
CA ALA A 10 -22.84 14.86 -47.39
C ALA A 10 -22.40 13.37 -47.27
N ALA A 11 -21.11 13.05 -47.43
CA ALA A 11 -20.63 11.66 -47.45
C ALA A 11 -19.74 11.23 -46.26
N ALA A 12 -19.47 12.10 -45.28
CA ALA A 12 -18.49 11.82 -44.23
C ALA A 12 -19.04 11.61 -42.80
N ARG A 13 -20.35 11.55 -42.58
CA ARG A 13 -20.94 11.49 -41.22
C ARG A 13 -21.59 10.15 -40.81
N ALA A 14 -21.50 9.11 -41.62
CA ALA A 14 -22.20 7.84 -41.35
C ALA A 14 -21.37 6.76 -40.61
N SER A 15 -20.05 6.91 -40.41
CA SER A 15 -19.20 5.83 -39.89
C SER A 15 -18.78 5.94 -38.41
N ALA A 16 -19.08 7.04 -37.72
CA ALA A 16 -18.63 7.23 -36.34
C ALA A 16 -19.62 6.71 -35.26
N SER A 17 -20.90 6.49 -35.59
CA SER A 17 -21.93 6.16 -34.58
C SER A 17 -22.05 4.66 -34.24
N GLY A 18 -21.30 3.79 -34.93
CA GLY A 18 -21.33 2.33 -34.73
C GLY A 18 -20.30 1.81 -33.73
N ARG A 19 -19.19 2.54 -33.51
CA ARG A 19 -18.06 2.04 -32.73
C ARG A 19 -18.19 2.27 -31.22
N GLU A 20 -18.93 3.30 -30.82
CA GLU A 20 -19.21 3.62 -29.40
C GLU A 20 -20.38 2.82 -28.81
N ARG A 21 -21.24 2.22 -29.65
CA ARG A 21 -22.39 1.43 -29.18
C ARG A 21 -22.03 0.04 -28.66
N ASN A 22 -20.83 -0.46 -28.95
CA ASN A 22 -20.36 -1.77 -28.50
C ASN A 22 -19.58 -1.74 -27.17
N PHE A 23 -19.41 -0.56 -26.56
CA PHE A 23 -18.73 -0.38 -25.25
C PHE A 23 -19.69 0.15 -24.18
N LYS A 24 -20.96 -0.25 -24.22
CA LYS A 24 -21.91 -0.01 -23.12
C LYS A 24 -22.37 -1.35 -22.57
N ASP A 25 -21.70 -1.82 -21.52
CA ASP A 25 -22.14 -2.96 -20.72
C ASP A 25 -23.47 -2.63 -20.06
N LYS A 26 -24.58 -2.95 -20.74
CA LYS A 26 -25.93 -2.95 -20.18
C LYS A 26 -26.23 -4.34 -19.63
N ASP A 27 -25.44 -4.76 -18.66
CA ASP A 27 -25.66 -6.04 -17.98
C ASP A 27 -26.85 -5.94 -17.02
N LYS A 28 -27.59 -7.05 -16.90
CA LYS A 28 -28.65 -7.18 -15.89
C LYS A 28 -28.04 -6.97 -14.50
N PRO A 29 -28.73 -6.31 -13.56
CA PRO A 29 -28.18 -5.95 -12.24
C PRO A 29 -27.64 -7.18 -11.47
N ASP A 30 -28.27 -8.34 -11.61
CA ASP A 30 -27.80 -9.58 -10.97
C ASP A 30 -26.54 -10.15 -11.63
N SER A 31 -26.42 -10.00 -12.95
CA SER A 31 -25.21 -10.41 -13.69
C SER A 31 -24.01 -9.57 -13.29
N VAL A 32 -24.18 -8.25 -13.16
CA VAL A 32 -23.13 -7.33 -12.70
C VAL A 32 -22.65 -7.70 -11.30
N ARG A 33 -23.58 -7.96 -10.37
CA ARG A 33 -23.24 -8.34 -8.98
C ARG A 33 -22.44 -9.64 -8.94
N ASN A 34 -22.86 -10.64 -9.69
CA ASN A 34 -22.13 -11.90 -9.76
C ASN A 34 -20.74 -11.72 -10.37
N SER A 35 -20.61 -10.94 -11.44
CA SER A 35 -19.31 -10.60 -12.05
C SER A 35 -18.38 -9.92 -11.03
N ASN A 36 -18.88 -8.94 -10.29
CA ASN A 36 -18.14 -8.22 -9.27
C ASN A 36 -17.62 -9.15 -8.16
N ILE A 37 -18.48 -10.04 -7.66
CA ILE A 37 -18.12 -11.01 -6.61
C ILE A 37 -17.06 -11.98 -7.12
N VAL A 38 -17.22 -12.54 -8.32
CA VAL A 38 -16.26 -13.48 -8.91
C VAL A 38 -14.89 -12.82 -9.11
N ALA A 39 -14.86 -11.59 -9.64
CA ALA A 39 -13.62 -10.85 -9.85
C ALA A 39 -12.90 -10.55 -8.52
N ALA A 40 -13.64 -10.10 -7.50
CA ALA A 40 -13.10 -9.82 -6.17
C ALA A 40 -12.57 -11.10 -5.49
N LYS A 41 -13.33 -12.20 -5.58
CA LYS A 41 -12.93 -13.50 -5.04
C LYS A 41 -11.66 -14.02 -5.69
N ALA A 42 -11.53 -13.91 -7.01
CA ALA A 42 -10.33 -14.33 -7.73
C ALA A 42 -9.07 -13.58 -7.24
N VAL A 43 -9.19 -12.28 -6.97
CA VAL A 43 -8.10 -11.49 -6.39
C VAL A 43 -7.78 -11.92 -4.95
N ALA A 44 -8.81 -12.12 -4.12
CA ALA A 44 -8.63 -12.60 -2.76
C ALA A 44 -7.96 -13.99 -2.71
N ASP A 45 -8.35 -14.91 -3.59
CA ASP A 45 -7.75 -16.24 -3.69
C ASP A 45 -6.28 -16.19 -4.14
N ALA A 46 -5.91 -15.23 -4.98
CA ALA A 46 -4.51 -15.04 -5.40
C ALA A 46 -3.59 -14.66 -4.23
N VAL A 47 -4.05 -13.77 -3.34
CA VAL A 47 -3.28 -13.35 -2.14
C VAL A 47 -3.44 -14.30 -0.95
N ARG A 48 -4.51 -15.11 -0.90
CA ARG A 48 -4.79 -16.03 0.22
C ARG A 48 -3.64 -16.97 0.55
N THR A 49 -2.90 -17.42 -0.45
CA THR A 49 -1.78 -18.34 -0.28
C THR A 49 -0.53 -17.70 0.35
N SER A 50 -0.53 -16.38 0.53
CA SER A 50 0.50 -15.63 1.24
C SER A 50 0.12 -15.32 2.70
N LEU A 51 -1.07 -15.72 3.16
CA LEU A 51 -1.52 -15.44 4.52
C LEU A 51 -0.82 -16.33 5.58
N GLY A 52 -0.31 -15.68 6.63
CA GLY A 52 0.22 -16.34 7.83
C GLY A 52 1.69 -16.77 7.73
N PRO A 53 2.26 -17.40 8.78
CA PRO A 53 3.69 -17.74 8.85
C PRO A 53 4.12 -18.85 7.87
N ARG A 54 3.16 -19.57 7.30
CA ARG A 54 3.39 -20.55 6.21
C ARG A 54 2.97 -20.00 4.85
N GLY A 55 2.63 -18.71 4.77
CA GLY A 55 2.33 -18.02 3.53
C GLY A 55 3.55 -18.04 2.62
N MET A 56 3.33 -18.28 1.33
CA MET A 56 4.39 -18.28 0.34
C MET A 56 4.54 -16.89 -0.27
N ASP A 57 5.78 -16.50 -0.54
CA ASP A 57 6.07 -15.27 -1.27
C ASP A 57 5.59 -15.37 -2.71
N LYS A 58 5.20 -14.21 -3.27
CA LYS A 58 4.86 -14.06 -4.68
C LYS A 58 5.99 -13.36 -5.40
N MET A 59 6.47 -14.01 -6.45
CA MET A 59 7.33 -13.39 -7.44
C MET A 59 6.46 -12.74 -8.51
N ILE A 60 6.56 -11.42 -8.64
CA ILE A 60 5.81 -10.63 -9.61
C ILE A 60 6.83 -9.95 -10.53
N GLN A 61 6.65 -10.14 -11.84
CA GLN A 61 7.42 -9.44 -12.85
C GLN A 61 6.57 -8.28 -13.39
N SER A 62 7.06 -7.06 -13.22
CA SER A 62 6.46 -5.86 -13.81
C SER A 62 6.67 -5.84 -15.33
N GLY A 63 5.84 -5.08 -16.05
CA GLY A 63 5.97 -4.93 -17.51
C GLY A 63 7.31 -4.38 -17.97
N ASN A 64 8.03 -3.67 -17.10
CA ASN A 64 9.37 -3.13 -17.35
C ASN A 64 10.50 -4.17 -17.13
N GLY A 65 10.16 -5.39 -16.71
CA GLY A 65 11.12 -6.46 -16.42
C GLY A 65 11.59 -6.52 -14.96
N ASP A 66 11.23 -5.54 -14.12
CA ASP A 66 11.56 -5.55 -12.69
C ASP A 66 10.86 -6.70 -11.97
N VAL A 67 11.64 -7.49 -11.23
CA VAL A 67 11.14 -8.63 -10.45
C VAL A 67 11.07 -8.23 -8.98
N THR A 68 9.90 -8.36 -8.38
CA THR A 68 9.70 -8.18 -6.93
C THR A 68 9.22 -9.48 -6.32
N ILE A 69 9.82 -9.85 -5.18
CA ILE A 69 9.41 -11.01 -4.38
C ILE A 69 8.91 -10.47 -3.05
N THR A 70 7.66 -10.74 -2.71
CA THR A 70 7.05 -10.24 -1.47
C THR A 70 5.94 -11.14 -0.94
N ASN A 71 5.76 -11.12 0.38
CA ASN A 71 4.61 -11.70 1.07
C ASN A 71 3.49 -10.67 1.32
N ASP A 72 3.83 -9.38 1.30
CA ASP A 72 2.92 -8.31 1.68
C ASP A 72 1.79 -8.15 0.65
N GLY A 73 0.55 -8.30 1.12
CA GLY A 73 -0.65 -8.21 0.30
C GLY A 73 -0.80 -6.87 -0.40
N ALA A 74 -0.45 -5.75 0.25
CA ALA A 74 -0.54 -4.43 -0.35
C ALA A 74 0.44 -4.30 -1.54
N THR A 75 1.69 -4.71 -1.35
CA THR A 75 2.70 -4.71 -2.42
C THR A 75 2.31 -5.64 -3.57
N ILE A 76 1.81 -6.85 -3.28
CA ILE A 76 1.34 -7.81 -4.30
C ILE A 76 0.23 -7.17 -5.15
N LEU A 77 -0.78 -6.59 -4.51
CA LEU A 77 -1.94 -6.00 -5.17
C LEU A 77 -1.59 -4.73 -5.96
N ASN A 78 -0.61 -3.95 -5.49
CA ASN A 78 -0.13 -2.76 -6.17
C ASN A 78 0.62 -3.06 -7.47
N GLN A 79 1.34 -4.17 -7.51
CA GLN A 79 2.09 -4.59 -8.68
C GLN A 79 1.26 -5.40 -9.67
N MET A 80 0.14 -5.96 -9.22
CA MET A 80 -0.78 -6.71 -10.06
C MET A 80 -1.57 -5.76 -10.98
N SER A 81 -1.56 -6.03 -12.29
CA SER A 81 -2.33 -5.27 -13.27
C SER A 81 -3.81 -5.64 -13.22
N VAL A 82 -4.56 -5.01 -12.31
CA VAL A 82 -6.00 -5.26 -12.12
C VAL A 82 -6.85 -4.36 -13.02
N ILE A 83 -7.63 -4.96 -13.91
CA ILE A 83 -8.52 -4.24 -14.84
C ILE A 83 -9.90 -3.98 -14.21
N HIS A 84 -10.47 -4.99 -13.55
CA HIS A 84 -11.85 -4.94 -13.04
C HIS A 84 -12.02 -3.92 -11.90
N PRO A 85 -13.03 -3.02 -11.93
CA PRO A 85 -13.20 -1.97 -10.93
C PRO A 85 -13.31 -2.48 -9.49
N THR A 86 -14.14 -3.51 -9.23
CA THR A 86 -14.27 -4.11 -7.89
C THR A 86 -12.96 -4.68 -7.36
N ALA A 87 -12.12 -5.21 -8.25
CA ALA A 87 -10.82 -5.73 -7.85
C ALA A 87 -9.84 -4.59 -7.53
N LYS A 88 -9.94 -3.42 -8.19
CA LYS A 88 -9.21 -2.21 -7.78
C LYS A 88 -9.63 -1.72 -6.40
N MET A 89 -10.91 -1.84 -6.04
CA MET A 89 -11.36 -1.50 -4.69
C MET A 89 -10.67 -2.36 -3.61
N LEU A 90 -10.37 -3.63 -3.90
CA LEU A 90 -9.59 -4.47 -2.97
C LEU A 90 -8.13 -4.01 -2.85
N VAL A 91 -7.54 -3.48 -3.92
CA VAL A 91 -6.20 -2.86 -3.87
C VAL A 91 -6.23 -1.63 -2.96
N GLU A 92 -7.25 -0.78 -3.09
CA GLU A 92 -7.43 0.41 -2.24
C GLU A 92 -7.69 0.04 -0.78
N LEU A 93 -8.50 -0.98 -0.53
CA LEU A 93 -8.73 -1.53 0.81
C LEU A 93 -7.43 -1.98 1.47
N SER A 94 -6.58 -2.70 0.75
CA SER A 94 -5.28 -3.13 1.25
C SER A 94 -4.33 -1.95 1.52
N LYS A 95 -4.38 -0.88 0.72
CA LYS A 95 -3.58 0.34 0.96
C LYS A 95 -4.07 1.10 2.19
N ALA A 96 -5.39 1.20 2.38
CA ALA A 96 -5.96 1.85 3.56
C ALA A 96 -5.51 1.13 4.84
N GLN A 97 -5.53 -0.20 4.83
CA GLN A 97 -5.04 -1.02 5.95
C GLN A 97 -3.54 -0.80 6.23
N ASP A 98 -2.74 -0.68 5.16
CA ASP A 98 -1.29 -0.43 5.26
C ASP A 98 -0.99 0.95 5.88
N ILE A 99 -1.83 1.96 5.62
CA ILE A 99 -1.67 3.31 6.17
C ILE A 99 -2.14 3.39 7.63
N GLU A 100 -3.30 2.80 7.94
CA GLU A 100 -3.93 2.92 9.26
C GLU A 100 -3.28 2.01 10.31
N ALA A 101 -3.02 0.75 9.96
CA ALA A 101 -2.49 -0.25 10.89
C ALA A 101 -1.08 -0.73 10.53
N GLY A 102 -0.72 -0.74 9.23
CA GLY A 102 0.57 -1.24 8.75
C GLY A 102 0.76 -2.76 8.84
N ASP A 103 -0.26 -3.50 9.28
CA ASP A 103 -0.30 -4.96 9.30
C ASP A 103 -1.70 -5.47 8.92
N GLY A 104 -1.80 -6.74 8.51
CA GLY A 104 -3.05 -7.38 8.12
C GLY A 104 -3.55 -7.00 6.72
N THR A 105 -2.69 -6.42 5.87
CA THR A 105 -2.98 -6.07 4.47
C THR A 105 -3.50 -7.28 3.67
N THR A 106 -2.93 -8.47 3.89
CA THR A 106 -3.41 -9.71 3.28
C THR A 106 -4.73 -10.17 3.90
N THR A 107 -4.87 -10.08 5.22
CA THR A 107 -6.05 -10.53 5.97
C THR A 107 -7.31 -9.79 5.55
N VAL A 108 -7.23 -8.46 5.42
CA VAL A 108 -8.41 -7.64 5.07
C VAL A 108 -8.97 -8.01 3.69
N VAL A 109 -8.10 -8.33 2.73
CA VAL A 109 -8.50 -8.71 1.37
C VAL A 109 -9.09 -10.12 1.33
N VAL A 110 -8.50 -11.06 2.05
CA VAL A 110 -9.04 -12.43 2.18
C VAL A 110 -10.40 -12.41 2.88
N MET A 111 -10.55 -11.59 3.92
CA MET A 111 -11.81 -11.42 4.65
C MET A 111 -12.89 -10.80 3.76
N ALA A 112 -12.56 -9.76 2.98
CA ALA A 112 -13.48 -9.17 2.02
C ALA A 112 -13.95 -10.19 0.96
N GLY A 113 -13.03 -11.01 0.43
CA GLY A 113 -13.36 -12.09 -0.49
C GLY A 113 -14.31 -13.13 0.13
N ALA A 114 -14.08 -13.52 1.38
CA ALA A 114 -14.94 -14.47 2.10
C ALA A 114 -16.34 -13.90 2.39
N LEU A 115 -16.43 -12.61 2.76
CA LEU A 115 -17.72 -11.94 2.99
C LEU A 115 -18.53 -11.79 1.69
N LEU A 116 -17.86 -11.54 0.56
CA LEU A 116 -18.52 -11.50 -0.75
C LEU A 116 -19.03 -12.88 -1.19
N ASP A 117 -18.30 -13.95 -0.90
CA ASP A 117 -18.74 -15.33 -1.12
C ASP A 117 -19.97 -15.68 -0.26
N ALA A 118 -19.96 -15.27 1.02
CA ALA A 118 -21.11 -15.41 1.89
C ALA A 118 -22.33 -14.60 1.39
N ALA A 119 -22.10 -13.37 0.91
CA ALA A 119 -23.14 -12.54 0.31
C ALA A 119 -23.75 -13.21 -0.94
N GLN A 120 -22.94 -13.87 -1.77
CA GLN A 120 -23.43 -14.62 -2.93
C GLN A 120 -24.43 -15.71 -2.54
N ASN A 121 -24.16 -16.43 -1.45
CA ASN A 121 -25.06 -17.45 -0.90
C ASN A 121 -26.38 -16.87 -0.37
N LEU A 122 -26.38 -15.62 0.11
CA LEU A 122 -27.58 -14.93 0.58
C LEU A 122 -28.41 -14.37 -0.58
N LEU A 123 -27.74 -13.84 -1.61
CA LEU A 123 -28.38 -13.36 -2.84
C LEU A 123 -29.09 -14.49 -3.58
N SER A 124 -28.47 -15.67 -3.66
CA SER A 124 -29.08 -16.86 -4.27
C SER A 124 -30.30 -17.40 -3.52
N LYS A 125 -30.45 -17.05 -2.24
CA LYS A 125 -31.66 -17.30 -1.44
C LYS A 125 -32.74 -16.23 -1.63
N GLY A 126 -32.52 -15.21 -2.47
CA GLY A 126 -33.47 -14.14 -2.76
C GLY A 126 -33.47 -13.00 -1.75
N ILE A 127 -32.45 -12.89 -0.88
CA ILE A 127 -32.35 -11.79 0.09
C ILE A 127 -31.91 -10.51 -0.64
N HIS A 128 -32.57 -9.39 -0.34
CA HIS A 128 -32.25 -8.11 -0.96
C HIS A 128 -30.83 -7.62 -0.54
N PRO A 129 -29.98 -7.15 -1.48
CA PRO A 129 -28.61 -6.73 -1.18
C PRO A 129 -28.48 -5.68 -0.08
N THR A 130 -29.42 -4.73 -0.01
CA THR A 130 -29.42 -3.68 1.05
C THR A 130 -29.51 -4.30 2.44
N THR A 131 -30.38 -5.30 2.62
CA THR A 131 -30.53 -6.01 3.89
C THR A 131 -29.24 -6.76 4.27
N ILE A 132 -28.56 -7.35 3.29
CA ILE A 132 -27.25 -8.00 3.51
C ILE A 132 -26.23 -6.97 3.99
N SER A 133 -26.15 -5.81 3.30
CA SER A 133 -25.21 -4.73 3.64
C SER A 133 -25.45 -4.19 5.06
N GLU A 134 -26.69 -3.86 5.42
CA GLU A 134 -27.05 -3.35 6.74
C GLU A 134 -26.76 -4.38 7.85
N SER A 135 -27.02 -5.66 7.57
CA SER A 135 -26.74 -6.74 8.50
C SER A 135 -25.23 -6.93 8.73
N PHE A 136 -24.42 -6.87 7.67
CA PHE A 136 -22.97 -6.94 7.79
C PHE A 136 -22.39 -5.76 8.55
N GLN A 137 -22.92 -4.55 8.34
CA GLN A 137 -22.49 -3.37 9.08
C GLN A 137 -22.81 -3.48 10.59
N SER A 138 -23.99 -3.98 10.92
CA SER A 138 -24.39 -4.23 12.32
C SER A 138 -23.55 -5.33 12.96
N ALA A 139 -23.24 -6.40 12.22
CA ALA A 139 -22.38 -7.48 12.68
C ALA A 139 -20.93 -7.02 12.90
N ALA A 140 -20.41 -6.16 12.03
CA ALA A 140 -19.07 -5.58 12.19
C ALA A 140 -18.98 -4.72 13.47
N ALA A 141 -19.96 -3.85 13.71
CA ALA A 141 -20.01 -3.02 14.91
C ALA A 141 -20.07 -3.84 16.21
N GLU A 142 -20.76 -4.98 16.21
CA GLU A 142 -20.78 -5.87 17.37
C GLU A 142 -19.47 -6.66 17.52
N ALA A 143 -18.86 -7.09 16.40
CA ALA A 143 -17.56 -7.75 16.42
C ALA A 143 -16.47 -6.84 17.00
N GLU A 144 -16.48 -5.54 16.68
CA GLU A 144 -15.56 -4.56 17.26
C GLU A 144 -15.67 -4.49 18.79
N LYS A 145 -16.88 -4.41 19.34
CA LYS A 145 -17.08 -4.42 20.80
C LYS A 145 -16.58 -5.68 21.46
N ILE A 146 -16.78 -6.83 20.82
CA ILE A 146 -16.30 -8.12 21.32
C ILE A 146 -14.77 -8.12 21.35
N LEU A 147 -14.12 -7.64 20.28
CA LEU A 147 -12.66 -7.56 20.20
C LEU A 147 -12.09 -6.60 21.25
N GLU A 148 -12.72 -5.45 21.47
CA GLU A 148 -12.33 -4.52 22.55
C GLU A 148 -12.48 -5.15 23.93
N GLY A 149 -13.60 -5.84 24.19
CA GLY A 149 -13.84 -6.52 25.47
C GLY A 149 -12.91 -7.71 25.74
N MET A 150 -12.37 -8.33 24.69
CA MET A 150 -11.36 -9.40 24.78
C MET A 150 -9.92 -8.86 24.78
N SER A 151 -9.72 -7.59 24.44
CA SER A 151 -8.39 -6.99 24.36
C SER A 151 -7.76 -6.86 25.74
N SER A 152 -6.43 -6.98 25.80
CA SER A 152 -5.65 -6.78 27.03
C SER A 152 -4.80 -5.53 26.87
N PRO A 153 -4.92 -4.52 27.76
CA PRO A 153 -4.11 -3.32 27.68
C PRO A 153 -2.63 -3.65 27.88
N VAL A 154 -1.78 -2.96 27.12
CA VAL A 154 -0.33 -3.19 27.08
C VAL A 154 0.38 -1.95 27.60
N ASP A 155 1.33 -2.17 28.51
CA ASP A 155 2.21 -1.11 28.98
C ASP A 155 3.41 -0.96 28.02
N LEU A 156 3.64 0.29 27.57
CA LEU A 156 4.77 0.66 26.71
C LEU A 156 6.13 0.52 27.41
N SER A 157 6.16 0.39 28.74
CA SER A 157 7.38 0.10 29.48
C SER A 157 7.86 -1.35 29.30
N ASN A 158 6.97 -2.26 28.86
CA ASN A 158 7.26 -3.69 28.78
C ASN A 158 7.92 -4.08 27.45
N ASP A 159 9.23 -3.89 27.38
CA ASP A 159 10.03 -4.18 26.19
C ASP A 159 9.96 -5.66 25.76
N ALA A 160 9.86 -6.59 26.71
CA ALA A 160 9.75 -8.01 26.39
C ALA A 160 8.46 -8.31 25.61
N LEU A 161 7.34 -7.69 25.98
CA LEU A 161 6.06 -7.85 25.31
C LEU A 161 6.05 -7.16 23.94
N LEU A 162 6.57 -5.93 23.83
CA LEU A 162 6.69 -5.20 22.56
C LEU A 162 7.58 -5.95 21.56
N ASN A 163 8.73 -6.48 22.01
CA ASN A 163 9.61 -7.28 21.19
C ASN A 163 8.93 -8.56 20.70
N LYS A 164 8.13 -9.20 21.55
CA LYS A 164 7.35 -10.39 21.17
C LYS A 164 6.29 -10.06 20.12
N MET A 165 5.61 -8.92 20.23
CA MET A 165 4.63 -8.46 19.23
C MET A 165 5.30 -8.18 17.89
N ALA A 166 6.39 -7.42 17.88
CA ALA A 166 7.16 -7.13 16.68
C ALA A 166 7.72 -8.41 16.02
N THR A 167 8.25 -9.34 16.82
CA THR A 167 8.71 -10.66 16.33
C THR A 167 7.57 -11.43 15.67
N THR A 168 6.37 -11.41 16.26
CA THR A 168 5.22 -12.13 15.72
C THR A 168 4.79 -11.59 14.35
N SER A 169 4.81 -10.26 14.16
CA SER A 169 4.49 -9.62 12.87
C SER A 169 5.54 -9.92 11.78
N LEU A 170 6.81 -10.11 12.15
CA LEU A 170 7.89 -10.43 11.21
C LEU A 170 7.95 -11.92 10.80
N ASN A 171 7.31 -12.82 11.56
CA ASN A 171 7.46 -14.27 11.37
C ASN A 171 6.99 -14.81 10.01
N SER A 172 6.08 -14.12 9.31
CA SER A 172 5.64 -14.51 7.97
C SER A 172 6.51 -13.97 6.84
N LYS A 173 7.53 -13.17 7.16
CA LYS A 173 8.40 -12.51 6.18
C LYS A 173 9.72 -13.28 6.04
N VAL A 174 10.42 -13.06 4.91
CA VAL A 174 11.76 -13.63 4.65
C VAL A 174 12.75 -13.31 5.77
N VAL A 175 12.58 -12.17 6.43
CA VAL A 175 13.40 -11.72 7.56
C VAL A 175 13.09 -12.42 8.89
N SER A 176 12.18 -13.39 8.91
CA SER A 176 11.77 -14.10 10.14
C SER A 176 12.94 -14.71 10.91
N GLN A 177 13.96 -15.23 10.21
CA GLN A 177 15.19 -15.78 10.80
C GLN A 177 16.03 -14.72 11.55
N HIS A 178 15.92 -13.45 11.16
CA HIS A 178 16.62 -12.33 11.75
C HIS A 178 15.72 -11.46 12.65
N SER A 179 14.54 -11.96 13.03
CA SER A 179 13.59 -11.21 13.88
C SER A 179 14.20 -10.84 15.23
N TRP A 180 15.13 -11.66 15.75
CA TRP A 180 15.84 -11.39 17.00
C TRP A 180 16.66 -10.09 16.97
N LEU A 181 17.12 -9.67 15.78
CA LEU A 181 17.86 -8.43 15.56
C LEU A 181 16.91 -7.28 15.21
N LEU A 182 15.98 -7.52 14.28
CA LEU A 182 15.12 -6.48 13.71
C LEU A 182 14.00 -6.04 14.65
N ALA A 183 13.42 -6.95 15.43
CA ALA A 183 12.32 -6.61 16.33
C ALA A 183 12.75 -5.62 17.43
N PRO A 184 13.87 -5.85 18.17
CA PRO A 184 14.36 -4.87 19.13
C PRO A 184 14.74 -3.54 18.48
N MET A 185 15.29 -3.58 17.27
CA MET A 185 15.63 -2.37 16.52
C MET A 185 14.40 -1.51 16.23
N ALA A 186 13.31 -2.12 15.74
CA ALA A 186 12.06 -1.44 15.47
C ALA A 186 11.42 -0.87 16.74
N VAL A 187 11.40 -1.65 17.82
CA VAL A 187 10.86 -1.20 19.12
C VAL A 187 11.67 -0.03 19.67
N ASN A 188 13.00 -0.11 19.67
CA ASN A 188 13.88 0.97 20.13
C ASN A 188 13.72 2.24 19.29
N ALA A 189 13.57 2.10 17.96
CA ALA A 189 13.34 3.23 17.07
C ALA A 189 12.03 3.96 17.40
N VAL A 190 10.94 3.21 17.60
CA VAL A 190 9.63 3.77 17.95
C VAL A 190 9.64 4.39 19.35
N LYS A 191 10.24 3.72 20.34
CA LYS A 191 10.34 4.24 21.73
C LYS A 191 11.09 5.57 21.84
N LYS A 192 12.04 5.85 20.93
CA LYS A 192 12.79 7.12 20.94
C LYS A 192 12.02 8.29 20.34
N ILE A 193 11.02 8.02 19.52
CA ILE A 193 10.24 9.06 18.84
C ILE A 193 8.88 9.30 19.50
N ILE A 194 8.35 8.32 20.23
CA ILE A 194 7.06 8.44 20.89
C ILE A 194 7.19 9.34 22.14
N ASN A 195 6.39 10.39 22.20
CA ASN A 195 6.15 11.12 23.45
C ASN A 195 4.84 10.63 24.06
N SER A 196 4.94 9.81 25.10
CA SER A 196 3.79 9.17 25.77
C SER A 196 2.73 10.16 26.29
N ASP A 197 3.11 11.43 26.51
CA ASP A 197 2.23 12.46 27.07
C ASP A 197 1.44 13.24 26.01
N SER A 198 1.88 13.25 24.74
CA SER A 198 1.30 14.10 23.69
C SER A 198 0.81 13.34 22.47
N ASP A 199 1.39 12.18 22.17
CA ASP A 199 1.26 11.56 20.87
C ASP A 199 0.27 10.38 20.92
N SER A 200 -0.86 10.54 20.23
CA SER A 200 -1.79 9.43 19.97
C SER A 200 -1.34 8.55 18.80
N ASN A 201 -0.48 9.07 17.91
CA ASN A 201 0.07 8.34 16.78
C ASN A 201 1.54 8.70 16.56
N VAL A 202 2.33 7.69 16.21
CA VAL A 202 3.77 7.82 16.05
C VAL A 202 4.09 8.32 14.64
N ASN A 203 4.86 9.41 14.53
CA ASN A 203 5.28 9.93 13.23
C ASN A 203 6.44 9.10 12.65
N LEU A 204 6.10 8.07 11.87
CA LEU A 204 7.07 7.18 11.21
C LEU A 204 8.03 7.89 10.24
N LYS A 205 7.72 9.13 9.80
CA LYS A 205 8.65 9.92 8.94
C LYS A 205 9.96 10.27 9.65
N MET A 206 9.99 10.21 10.98
CA MET A 206 11.21 10.42 11.77
C MET A 206 12.17 9.23 11.71
N ILE A 207 11.68 8.03 11.34
CA ILE A 207 12.50 6.84 11.18
C ILE A 207 12.87 6.71 9.70
N LYS A 208 14.12 7.00 9.35
CA LYS A 208 14.62 6.89 7.99
C LYS A 208 15.36 5.57 7.78
N ILE A 209 14.81 4.70 6.96
CA ILE A 209 15.43 3.42 6.57
C ILE A 209 16.27 3.65 5.30
N ILE A 210 17.57 3.35 5.36
CA ILE A 210 18.50 3.45 4.23
C ILE A 210 18.98 2.05 3.87
N LYS A 211 18.85 1.67 2.59
CA LYS A 211 19.23 0.37 2.07
C LYS A 211 20.54 0.48 1.29
N LYS A 212 21.54 -0.32 1.67
CA LYS A 212 22.83 -0.43 0.98
C LYS A 212 23.04 -1.85 0.48
N MET A 213 23.61 -1.98 -0.71
CA MET A 213 23.92 -3.27 -1.34
C MET A 213 25.31 -3.74 -0.89
N GLY A 214 25.46 -5.02 -0.56
CA GLY A 214 26.76 -5.66 -0.33
C GLY A 214 26.80 -6.59 0.88
N ASP A 215 26.13 -6.20 1.97
CA ASP A 215 26.21 -6.88 3.26
C ASP A 215 25.00 -7.77 3.57
N THR A 216 25.08 -8.53 4.67
CA THR A 216 24.00 -9.37 5.18
C THR A 216 23.03 -8.59 6.08
N VAL A 217 21.82 -9.12 6.26
CA VAL A 217 20.81 -8.51 7.16
C VAL A 217 21.33 -8.35 8.58
N GLU A 218 22.23 -9.21 9.02
CA GLU A 218 22.86 -9.18 10.35
C GLU A 218 23.74 -7.95 10.60
N GLU A 219 24.24 -7.32 9.54
CA GLU A 219 25.03 -6.08 9.60
C GLU A 219 24.13 -4.82 9.71
N SER A 220 22.81 -5.01 9.79
CA SER A 220 21.89 -3.89 9.97
C SER A 220 22.03 -3.32 11.37
N GLU A 221 22.26 -2.01 11.45
CA GLU A 221 22.37 -1.28 12.71
C GLU A 221 21.44 -0.07 12.76
N MET A 222 21.03 0.31 13.98
CA MET A 222 20.31 1.54 14.23
C MET A 222 21.30 2.66 14.54
N ILE A 223 21.37 3.65 13.65
CA ILE A 223 22.18 4.85 13.86
C ILE A 223 21.35 5.91 14.58
N GLU A 224 21.85 6.37 15.71
CA GLU A 224 21.25 7.47 16.47
C GLU A 224 21.64 8.82 15.87
N GLY A 225 20.85 9.29 14.91
CA GLY A 225 21.04 10.61 14.31
C GLY A 225 20.59 10.66 12.85
N ALA A 226 20.99 11.73 12.16
CA ALA A 226 20.69 11.89 10.73
C ALA A 226 21.79 11.25 9.88
N LEU A 227 21.43 10.30 9.03
CA LEU A 227 22.31 9.73 8.02
C LEU A 227 22.08 10.41 6.66
N ILE A 228 23.16 10.94 6.08
CA ILE A 228 23.17 11.50 4.73
C ILE A 228 23.93 10.54 3.83
N ASP A 229 23.21 9.93 2.90
CA ASP A 229 23.81 9.04 1.91
C ASP A 229 24.40 9.83 0.73
N GLN A 230 25.47 10.57 1.01
CA GLN A 230 26.24 11.24 -0.03
C GLN A 230 27.73 11.04 0.22
N LYS A 231 28.48 10.86 -0.87
CA LYS A 231 29.94 10.83 -0.80
C LYS A 231 30.46 12.26 -0.60
N THR A 232 31.53 12.40 0.16
CA THR A 232 32.26 13.66 0.24
C THR A 232 32.81 14.01 -1.15
N MET A 233 32.64 15.27 -1.55
CA MET A 233 33.03 15.77 -2.87
C MET A 233 34.26 16.68 -2.72
N GLY A 234 35.29 16.45 -3.54
CA GLY A 234 36.48 17.30 -3.61
C GLY A 234 37.79 16.59 -3.23
N ARG A 235 38.91 16.98 -3.87
CA ARG A 235 40.25 16.51 -3.50
C ARG A 235 40.61 17.07 -2.12
N GLY A 236 40.89 16.19 -1.15
CA GLY A 236 41.23 16.59 0.22
C GLY A 236 40.03 16.98 1.08
N ALA A 237 38.80 16.63 0.68
CA ALA A 237 37.62 16.84 1.52
C ALA A 237 37.79 16.10 2.86
N PRO A 238 37.54 16.76 4.00
CA PRO A 238 37.65 16.13 5.31
C PRO A 238 36.64 14.98 5.42
N THR A 239 37.10 13.80 5.83
CA THR A 239 36.26 12.61 6.01
C THR A 239 35.62 12.53 7.39
N ARG A 240 36.25 13.16 8.40
CA ARG A 240 35.75 13.22 9.78
C ARG A 240 36.02 14.60 10.35
N ILE A 241 34.98 15.20 10.94
CA ILE A 241 35.07 16.48 11.66
C ILE A 241 34.37 16.30 13.00
N GLU A 242 35.05 16.58 14.10
CA GLU A 242 34.44 16.57 15.43
C GLU A 242 33.91 17.96 15.77
N LYS A 243 32.75 18.01 16.46
CA LYS A 243 32.06 19.27 16.84
C LYS A 243 31.79 20.20 15.64
N ALA A 244 31.38 19.60 14.52
CA ALA A 244 31.04 20.32 13.30
C ALA A 244 29.74 21.13 13.45
N LYS A 245 29.65 22.24 12.72
CA LYS A 245 28.40 22.97 12.51
C LYS A 245 27.87 22.62 11.12
N ILE A 246 26.62 22.15 11.05
CA ILE A 246 25.99 21.74 9.80
C ILE A 246 25.25 22.94 9.21
N GLY A 247 25.60 23.34 7.99
CA GLY A 247 24.88 24.36 7.22
C GLY A 247 24.03 23.71 6.13
N LEU A 248 22.77 24.13 6.01
CA LEU A 248 21.88 23.70 4.93
C LEU A 248 21.78 24.82 3.89
N ILE A 249 22.48 24.68 2.79
CA ILE A 249 22.53 25.68 1.72
C ILE A 249 21.63 25.21 0.57
N GLN A 250 20.53 25.90 0.34
CA GLN A 250 19.57 25.58 -0.74
C GLN A 250 19.95 26.22 -2.08
N PHE A 251 20.78 27.25 -2.08
CA PHE A 251 21.25 27.91 -3.31
C PHE A 251 22.51 27.25 -3.87
N GLN A 252 22.73 27.40 -5.17
CA GLN A 252 23.91 26.85 -5.84
C GLN A 252 25.13 27.74 -5.58
N ILE A 253 26.27 27.11 -5.30
CA ILE A 253 27.57 27.80 -5.26
C ILE A 253 28.17 27.72 -6.65
N SER A 254 27.97 28.76 -7.46
CA SER A 254 28.53 28.86 -8.81
C SER A 254 29.04 30.29 -9.08
N PRO A 255 29.85 30.49 -10.13
CA PRO A 255 30.09 31.83 -10.66
C PRO A 255 28.77 32.54 -10.97
N PRO A 256 28.75 33.88 -11.02
CA PRO A 256 27.54 34.65 -11.30
C PRO A 256 26.88 34.14 -12.58
N LYS A 257 25.70 33.55 -12.45
CA LYS A 257 24.84 33.20 -13.57
C LYS A 257 23.67 34.17 -13.56
N THR A 258 23.43 34.81 -14.70
CA THR A 258 22.22 35.60 -14.89
C THR A 258 21.06 34.62 -15.02
N ASP A 259 20.11 34.66 -14.08
CA ASP A 259 18.85 33.92 -14.23
C ASP A 259 18.07 34.56 -15.39
N VAL A 260 18.23 34.01 -16.59
CA VAL A 260 17.34 34.29 -17.71
C VAL A 260 16.03 33.55 -17.44
N SER A 261 15.22 34.09 -16.53
CA SER A 261 13.79 33.83 -16.52
C SER A 261 13.20 34.49 -17.77
N LEU A 262 13.28 33.79 -18.90
CA LEU A 262 12.42 34.05 -20.05
C LEU A 262 10.99 33.73 -19.60
N PHE A 263 10.30 34.76 -19.09
CA PHE A 263 8.85 34.83 -19.17
C PHE A 263 8.47 34.79 -20.66
N TRP A 264 7.99 33.64 -21.12
CA TRP A 264 7.04 33.49 -22.22
C TRP A 264 6.14 32.30 -21.91
#